data_AF-A0A836VY51-F1
#
_entry.id   AF-A0A836VY51-F1
#
_cell.length_a   1.000
_cell.length_b   1.000
_cell.length_c   1.000
_cell.angle_alpha   90.00
_cell.angle_beta   90.00
_cell.angle_gamma   90.00
#
_symmetry.space_group_name_H-M   'P 1'
#
loop_
_entity.id
_entity.type
_entity.pdbx_description
1 polymer ?
#
loop_
_entity_poly.entity_id
_entity_poly.type
_entity_poly.pdbx_seq_one_letter_code
_entity_poly.pdbx_strand_id
1 'polypeptide(L)'
;MAARTARPVSARRRASLLLLRDLIHERTGIYYDDGKLDRLAEKLTTRLAETDVESPLDYYYLLKYGETAETEWLRLMDVLAVPETYFWRGMDQ
;
A
#
# COMPACT_ATOMS: atom_id res chain seq x y z
N MET A 1 20.71 -23.55 -25.63
CA MET A 1 19.85 -23.42 -24.42
C MET A 1 20.17 -22.09 -23.75
N ALA A 2 19.36 -21.05 -23.96
CA ALA A 2 19.58 -19.74 -23.37
C ALA A 2 18.97 -19.68 -21.97
N ALA A 3 19.81 -19.37 -20.98
CA ALA A 3 19.40 -19.14 -19.60
C ALA A 3 18.32 -18.03 -19.59
N ARG A 4 17.09 -18.39 -19.18
CA ARG A 4 16.09 -17.40 -18.76
C ARG A 4 16.68 -16.68 -17.56
N THR A 5 17.25 -15.50 -17.78
CA THR A 5 17.60 -14.55 -16.74
C THR A 5 16.32 -14.19 -16.00
N ALA A 6 16.06 -14.90 -14.90
CA ALA A 6 15.04 -14.55 -13.93
C ALA A 6 15.45 -13.20 -13.32
N ARG A 7 14.97 -12.13 -13.93
CA ARG A 7 15.06 -10.77 -13.38
C ARG A 7 14.55 -10.85 -11.92
N PRO A 8 15.27 -10.30 -10.93
CA PRO A 8 14.96 -10.56 -9.53
C PRO A 8 13.55 -10.04 -9.21
N VAL A 9 12.65 -10.96 -8.84
CA VAL A 9 11.26 -10.68 -8.46
C VAL A 9 11.19 -9.63 -7.35
N SER A 10 12.21 -9.58 -6.49
CA SER A 10 12.42 -8.61 -5.43
C SER A 10 12.59 -7.16 -5.92
N ALA A 11 13.29 -6.93 -7.03
CA ALA A 11 13.47 -5.57 -7.57
C ALA A 11 12.16 -5.00 -8.14
N ARG A 12 11.34 -5.86 -8.76
CA ARG A 12 10.02 -5.45 -9.28
C ARG A 12 9.07 -5.08 -8.15
N ARG A 13 9.03 -5.87 -7.06
CA ARG A 13 8.20 -5.57 -5.88
C ARG A 13 8.58 -4.21 -5.26
N ARG A 14 9.88 -3.92 -5.14
CA ARG A 14 10.34 -2.61 -4.63
C ARG A 14 9.92 -1.46 -5.54
N ALA A 15 10.02 -1.62 -6.86
CA ALA A 15 9.54 -0.61 -7.80
C ALA A 15 8.03 -0.37 -7.69
N SER A 16 7.23 -1.43 -7.54
CA SER A 16 5.78 -1.31 -7.33
C SER A 16 5.41 -0.61 -6.02
N LEU A 17 6.19 -0.83 -4.95
CA LEU A 17 6.01 -0.10 -3.69
C LEU A 17 6.27 1.40 -3.84
N LEU A 18 7.27 1.79 -4.63
CA LEU A 18 7.52 3.21 -4.92
C LEU A 18 6.37 3.83 -5.71
N LEU A 19 5.80 3.11 -6.68
CA LEU A 19 4.62 3.57 -7.42
C LEU A 19 3.40 3.78 -6.50
N LEU A 20 3.19 2.87 -5.54
CA LEU A 20 2.13 3.02 -4.54
C LEU A 20 2.38 4.20 -3.61
N ARG A 21 3.61 4.38 -3.14
CA ARG A 21 4.01 5.54 -2.34
C ARG A 21 3.73 6.85 -3.06
N ASP A 22 4.16 6.94 -4.32
CA ASP A 22 4.00 8.14 -5.13
C ASP A 22 2.51 8.41 -5.39
N LEU A 23 1.72 7.37 -5.65
CA LEU A 23 0.26 7.49 -5.81
C LEU A 23 -0.43 7.97 -4.53
N ILE A 24 -0.03 7.44 -3.36
CA ILE A 24 -0.55 7.90 -2.06
C ILE A 24 -0.20 9.36 -1.85
N HIS A 25 1.03 9.76 -2.15
CA HIS A 25 1.47 11.15 -2.05
C HIS A 25 0.67 12.07 -2.99
N GLU A 26 0.46 11.68 -4.24
CA GLU A 26 -0.36 12.42 -5.20
C GLU A 26 -1.81 12.58 -4.74
N ARG A 27 -2.40 11.55 -4.12
CA ARG A 27 -3.81 11.55 -3.72
C ARG A 27 -4.05 12.26 -2.38
N THR A 28 -3.11 12.16 -1.44
CA THR A 28 -3.30 12.58 -0.04
C THR A 28 -2.42 13.77 0.37
N GLY A 29 -1.36 14.06 -0.40
CA GLY A 29 -0.31 15.00 -0.03
C GLY A 29 0.67 14.47 1.03
N ILE A 30 0.50 13.23 1.51
CA ILE A 30 1.38 12.65 2.55
C ILE A 30 2.59 12.01 1.89
N TYR A 31 3.78 12.53 2.21
CA TYR A 31 5.04 11.97 1.73
C TYR A 31 5.64 10.98 2.74
N TYR A 32 5.92 9.77 2.28
CA TYR A 32 6.66 8.76 3.04
C TYR A 32 8.12 8.76 2.59
N ASP A 33 9.02 9.10 3.51
CA ASP A 33 10.46 8.98 3.29
C ASP A 33 10.93 7.52 3.28
N ASP A 34 12.18 7.28 2.87
CA ASP A 34 12.78 5.95 2.78
C ASP A 34 12.81 5.21 4.14
N GLY A 35 12.86 5.93 5.27
CA GLY A 35 12.81 5.33 6.60
C GLY A 35 11.41 4.86 7.01
N LYS A 36 10.35 5.41 6.40
CA LYS A 36 8.95 5.00 6.61
C LYS A 36 8.43 4.03 5.55
N LEU A 37 9.21 3.80 4.49
CA LEU A 37 8.86 2.93 3.38
C LEU A 37 8.66 1.47 3.80
N ASP A 38 9.45 0.98 4.75
CA ASP A 38 9.28 -0.39 5.29
C ASP A 38 7.96 -0.52 6.05
N ARG A 39 7.61 0.47 6.89
CA ARG A 39 6.32 0.50 7.60
C ARG A 39 5.14 0.61 6.64
N LEU A 40 5.28 1.41 5.58
CA LEU A 40 4.29 1.49 4.51
C LEU A 40 4.13 0.13 3.81
N ALA A 41 5.24 -0.55 3.51
CA ALA A 41 5.23 -1.87 2.87
C ALA A 41 4.56 -2.94 3.75
N GLU A 42 4.79 -2.92 5.06
CA GLU A 42 4.11 -3.81 6.01
C GLU A 42 2.59 -3.58 6.01
N LYS A 43 2.15 -2.34 6.19
CA LYS A 43 0.73 -1.96 6.17
C LYS A 43 0.05 -2.33 4.84
N LEU A 44 0.73 -2.07 3.71
CA LEU A 44 0.25 -2.47 2.39
C LEU A 44 0.15 -3.98 2.28
N THR A 45 1.14 -4.74 2.75
CA THR A 45 1.10 -6.21 2.71
C THR A 45 -0.09 -6.77 3.48
N THR A 46 -0.42 -6.20 4.64
CA THR A 46 -1.63 -6.54 5.40
C THR A 46 -2.90 -6.22 4.61
N ARG A 47 -3.01 -5.03 4.01
CA ARG A 47 -4.16 -4.68 3.14
C ARG A 47 -4.30 -5.59 1.93
N LEU A 48 -3.18 -5.90 1.27
CA LEU A 48 -3.14 -6.79 0.11
C LEU A 48 -3.61 -8.20 0.48
N ALA A 49 -3.29 -8.70 1.67
CA ALA A 49 -3.75 -10.02 2.13
C ALA A 49 -5.27 -10.09 2.34
N GLU A 50 -5.93 -8.96 2.58
CA GLU A 50 -7.39 -8.85 2.69
C GLU A 50 -8.08 -8.56 1.35
N THR A 51 -7.30 -8.37 0.29
CA THR A 51 -7.78 -8.06 -1.05
C THR A 51 -7.46 -9.22 -1.99
N ASP A 52 -8.25 -9.40 -3.05
CA ASP A 52 -8.08 -10.51 -3.99
C ASP A 52 -6.95 -10.28 -5.02
N VAL A 53 -5.94 -9.47 -4.68
CA VAL A 53 -4.83 -9.10 -5.58
C VAL A 53 -3.54 -9.81 -5.21
N GLU A 54 -2.89 -10.42 -6.20
CA GLU A 54 -1.67 -11.22 -5.98
C GLU A 54 -0.37 -10.39 -6.01
N SER A 55 -0.45 -9.14 -6.49
CA SER A 55 0.71 -8.28 -6.72
C SER A 55 0.47 -6.84 -6.21
N PRO A 56 1.50 -6.18 -5.63
CA PRO A 56 1.47 -4.74 -5.35
C PRO A 56 1.16 -3.89 -6.58
N LEU A 57 1.54 -4.36 -7.76
CA LEU A 57 1.22 -3.67 -9.01
C LEU A 57 -0.28 -3.77 -9.35
N ASP A 58 -0.92 -4.90 -9.08
CA ASP A 58 -2.35 -5.08 -9.33
C ASP A 58 -3.16 -4.24 -8.34
N TYR A 59 -2.68 -4.13 -7.09
CA TYR A 59 -3.24 -3.20 -6.11
C TYR A 59 -3.12 -1.74 -6.57
N TYR A 60 -2.00 -1.35 -7.21
CA TYR A 60 -1.86 -0.02 -7.81
C TYR A 60 -2.93 0.23 -8.88
N TYR A 61 -3.17 -0.75 -9.77
CA TYR A 61 -4.20 -0.62 -10.80
C TYR A 61 -5.62 -0.58 -10.20
N LEU A 62 -5.88 -1.36 -9.16
CA LEU A 62 -7.14 -1.32 -8.40
C LEU A 62 -7.40 0.09 -7.83
N LEU A 63 -6.42 0.70 -7.18
CA LEU A 63 -6.56 2.04 -6.60
C LEU A 63 -6.71 3.14 -7.65
N LYS A 64 -6.16 2.95 -8.84
CA LYS A 64 -6.16 3.98 -9.89
C LYS A 64 -7.34 3.89 -10.85
N TYR A 65 -7.80 2.68 -11.15
CA TYR A 65 -8.81 2.44 -12.19
C TYR A 65 -9.94 1.50 -11.76
N GLY A 66 -9.86 0.90 -10.57
CA GLY A 66 -10.88 -0.03 -10.09
C GLY A 66 -12.20 0.68 -9.83
N GLU A 67 -13.31 -0.01 -10.10
CA GLU A 67 -14.65 0.50 -9.81
C GLU A 67 -14.88 0.71 -8.31
N THR A 68 -14.20 -0.07 -7.47
CA THR A 68 -14.21 0.05 -6.01
C THR A 68 -13.08 0.92 -5.46
N ALA A 69 -12.36 1.65 -6.32
CA ALA A 69 -11.16 2.40 -5.94
C ALA A 69 -11.41 3.37 -4.78
N GLU A 70 -12.49 4.14 -4.79
CA GLU A 70 -12.79 5.10 -3.71
C GLU A 70 -13.00 4.41 -2.35
N THR A 71 -13.67 3.26 -2.34
CA THR A 71 -13.85 2.47 -1.12
C THR A 71 -12.53 1.91 -0.63
N GLU A 72 -11.68 1.41 -1.54
CA GLU A 72 -10.38 0.87 -1.16
C GLU A 72 -9.42 1.97 -0.70
N TRP A 73 -9.51 3.18 -1.27
CA TRP A 73 -8.78 4.36 -0.79
C TRP A 73 -9.13 4.69 0.66
N LEU A 74 -10.41 4.66 1.04
CA LEU A 74 -10.83 4.88 2.42
C LEU A 74 -10.22 3.83 3.36
N ARG A 75 -10.29 2.55 2.99
CA ARG A 75 -9.71 1.45 3.79
C ARG A 75 -8.19 1.54 3.92
N LEU A 76 -7.51 1.89 2.83
CA LEU A 76 -6.08 2.13 2.84
C LEU A 76 -5.74 3.30 3.76
N MET A 77 -6.49 4.41 3.66
CA MET A 77 -6.31 5.57 4.53
C MET A 77 -6.51 5.21 5.99
N ASP A 78 -7.51 4.41 6.34
CA ASP A 78 -7.72 3.97 7.73
C ASP A 78 -6.49 3.21 8.24
N VAL A 79 -5.99 2.24 7.48
CA VAL A 79 -4.81 1.47 7.88
C VAL A 79 -3.54 2.32 7.96
N LEU A 80 -3.36 3.27 7.06
CA LEU A 80 -2.23 4.20 7.08
C LEU A 80 -2.32 5.22 8.22
N ALA A 81 -3.54 5.69 8.51
CA ALA A 81 -3.82 6.68 9.53
C ALA A 81 -3.68 6.11 10.93
N VAL A 82 -3.90 4.79 11.16
CA VAL A 82 -3.76 4.17 12.50
C VAL A 82 -2.36 4.48 13.07
N PRO A 83 -2.27 5.44 14.02
CA PRO A 83 -1.14 5.51 14.92
C PRO A 83 -1.31 4.30 15.84
N GLU A 84 -0.24 3.67 16.29
CA GLU A 84 -0.38 2.65 17.34
C GLU A 84 -1.07 3.30 18.56
N THR A 85 -2.39 3.10 18.68
CA THR A 85 -3.27 3.30 19.84
C THR A 85 -4.74 3.34 19.38
N TYR A 86 -5.31 2.15 19.19
CA TYR A 86 -6.68 1.94 19.66
C TYR A 86 -6.62 2.08 21.19
N PHE A 87 -6.79 3.30 21.70
CA PHE A 87 -7.03 3.55 23.12
C PHE A 87 -8.08 4.64 23.21
N TRP A 88 -9.23 4.27 23.77
CA TRP A 88 -10.31 5.14 24.22
C TRP A 88 -10.05 6.65 24.20
N ARG A 89 -10.75 7.36 23.31
CA ARG A 89 -11.39 8.63 23.68
C ARG A 89 -12.80 8.62 23.10
N GLY A 90 -13.76 8.34 23.98
CA GLY A 90 -15.16 8.12 23.64
C GLY A 90 -15.92 7.22 24.62
N MET A 91 -15.25 6.68 25.65
CA MET A 91 -15.92 6.24 26.88
C MET A 91 -15.56 7.23 27.98
N ASP A 92 -16.08 8.45 27.86
CA ASP A 92 -16.68 9.17 28.99
C ASP A 92 -17.19 10.56 28.54
N GLN A 93 -18.47 10.76 28.86
CA GLN A 93 -19.30 11.98 28.89
C GLN A 93 -19.98 12.44 27.60
#